data_AF-A0AAW9A9R9-F1
#
_entry.id   AF-A0AAW9A9R9-F1
#
_cell.length_a   1.000
_cell.length_b   1.000
_cell.length_c   1.000
_cell.angle_alpha   90.00
_cell.angle_beta   90.00
_cell.angle_gamma   90.00
#
_symmetry.space_group_name_H-M   'P 1'
#
loop_
_entity.id
_entity.type
_entity.pdbx_description
1 polymer ?
#
loop_
_entity_poly.entity_id
_entity_poly.type
_entity_poly.pdbx_seq_one_letter_code
_entity_poly.pdbx_strand_id
1 'polypeptide(L)'
;MAKRGAGIAFIAISAFLISVKYISAAIFGSGVASWDKGLFDAMLSYVGNTLNIFSLLSLLVGILYIAWGEYEELKRKKETTI
;
A
#
# COMPACT_ATOMS: atom_id res chain seq x y z
N MET A 1 -7.80 11.39 -16.50
CA MET A 1 -8.12 9.98 -16.16
C MET A 1 -6.89 9.13 -15.87
N ALA A 2 -5.86 9.12 -16.74
CA ALA A 2 -4.66 8.27 -16.56
C ALA A 2 -3.95 8.43 -15.19
N LYS A 3 -3.81 9.66 -14.67
CA LYS A 3 -3.14 9.93 -13.38
C LYS A 3 -3.90 9.39 -12.17
N ARG A 4 -5.25 9.49 -12.19
CA ARG A 4 -6.12 8.92 -11.15
C ARG A 4 -6.05 7.39 -11.18
N GLY A 5 -6.05 6.78 -12.37
CA GLY A 5 -5.86 5.34 -12.53
C GLY A 5 -4.51 4.84 -12.02
N ALA A 6 -3.42 5.54 -12.36
CA ALA A 6 -2.09 5.22 -11.85
C ALA A 6 -2.03 5.34 -10.32
N GLY A 7 -2.64 6.38 -9.75
CA GLY A 7 -2.71 6.56 -8.30
C GLY A 7 -3.44 5.41 -7.59
N ILE A 8 -4.59 4.99 -8.12
CA ILE A 8 -5.34 3.83 -7.61
C ILE A 8 -4.50 2.54 -7.70
N ALA A 9 -3.78 2.34 -8.81
CA ALA A 9 -2.91 1.18 -8.97
C ALA A 9 -1.79 1.14 -7.90
N PHE A 10 -1.15 2.27 -7.61
CA PHE A 10 -0.14 2.35 -6.54
C PHE A 10 -0.71 2.11 -5.15
N ILE A 11 -1.96 2.54 -4.88
CA ILE A 11 -2.65 2.22 -3.62
C ILE A 11 -2.95 0.71 -3.54
N ALA A 12 -3.40 0.10 -4.63
CA ALA A 12 -3.63 -1.34 -4.69
C ALA A 12 -2.33 -2.14 -4.48
N ILE A 13 -1.22 -1.71 -5.08
CA ILE A 13 0.11 -2.29 -4.85
C ILE A 13 0.52 -2.16 -3.39
N SER A 14 0.30 -1.00 -2.76
CA SER A 14 0.56 -0.81 -1.33
C SER A 14 -0.20 -1.81 -0.46
N ALA A 15 -1.52 -1.96 -0.70
CA ALA A 15 -2.38 -2.89 0.02
C ALA A 15 -1.96 -4.35 -0.23
N PHE A 16 -1.55 -4.68 -1.44
CA PHE A 16 -1.03 -5.99 -1.79
C PHE A 16 0.27 -6.30 -1.03
N LEU A 17 1.24 -5.38 -1.02
CA LEU A 17 2.53 -5.57 -0.34
C LEU A 17 2.35 -5.81 1.16
N ILE A 18 1.50 -5.03 1.83
CA ILE A 18 1.26 -5.25 3.26
C ILE A 18 0.54 -6.58 3.49
N SER A 19 -0.42 -6.95 2.65
CA SER A 19 -1.14 -8.22 2.75
C SER A 19 -0.20 -9.41 2.60
N VAL A 20 0.72 -9.37 1.63
CA VAL A 20 1.73 -10.41 1.41
C VAL A 20 2.59 -10.60 2.66
N LYS A 21 3.01 -9.52 3.34
CA LYS A 21 3.78 -9.64 4.60
C LYS A 21 3.03 -10.46 5.66
N TYR A 22 1.75 -10.13 5.89
CA TYR A 22 0.95 -10.83 6.90
C TYR A 22 0.61 -12.27 6.48
N ILE A 23 0.34 -12.49 5.19
CA ILE A 23 0.10 -13.84 4.64
C ILE A 23 1.36 -14.70 4.77
N SER A 24 2.55 -14.17 4.50
CA SER A 24 3.81 -14.90 4.67
C SER A 24 4.02 -15.34 6.13
N ALA A 25 3.78 -14.44 7.09
CA ALA A 25 3.84 -14.79 8.51
C ALA A 25 2.78 -15.84 8.89
N ALA A 26 1.57 -15.74 8.35
CA ALA A 26 0.50 -16.72 8.60
C ALA A 26 0.81 -18.11 8.01
N ILE A 27 1.39 -18.17 6.81
CA ILE A 27 1.83 -19.43 6.19
C ILE A 27 2.92 -20.07 7.03
N PHE A 28 3.91 -19.29 7.49
CA PHE A 28 4.96 -19.79 8.36
C PHE A 28 4.41 -20.28 9.71
N GLY A 29 3.42 -19.58 10.28
CA GLY A 29 2.73 -19.97 11.51
C GLY A 29 1.74 -21.13 11.36
N SER A 30 1.38 -21.53 10.14
CA SER A 30 0.39 -22.60 9.93
C SER A 30 0.78 -23.96 10.49
N GLY A 31 2.08 -24.20 10.72
CA GLY A 31 2.62 -25.44 11.27
C GLY A 31 2.84 -25.47 12.79
N VAL A 32 2.56 -24.37 13.52
CA VAL A 32 2.79 -24.35 14.98
C VAL A 32 1.59 -24.87 15.77
N ALA A 33 1.84 -25.59 16.87
CA ALA A 33 0.82 -26.22 17.69
C ALA A 33 -0.03 -25.24 18.52
N SER A 34 0.47 -24.04 18.77
CA SER A 34 -0.23 -22.98 19.49
C SER A 34 -0.01 -21.63 18.82
N TRP A 35 -1.08 -20.84 18.75
CA TRP A 35 -1.05 -19.48 18.25
C TRP A 35 -1.02 -18.51 19.43
N ASP A 36 0.09 -17.78 19.54
CA ASP A 36 0.28 -16.70 20.50
C ASP A 36 0.76 -15.45 19.75
N LYS A 37 0.41 -14.28 20.28
CA LYS A 37 0.82 -12.98 19.72
C LYS A 37 2.35 -12.86 19.61
N GLY A 38 3.09 -13.29 20.63
CA GLY A 38 4.56 -13.26 20.65
C GLY A 38 5.16 -14.12 19.54
N LEU A 39 4.65 -15.34 19.36
CA LEU A 39 4.99 -16.19 18.23
C LEU A 39 4.73 -15.50 16.88
N PHE A 40 3.55 -14.93 16.66
CA PHE A 40 3.25 -14.26 15.39
C PHE A 40 4.10 -13.00 15.15
N ASP A 41 4.35 -12.21 16.19
CA ASP A 41 5.23 -11.02 16.11
C ASP A 41 6.67 -11.42 15.78
N ALA A 42 7.17 -12.54 16.34
CA ALA A 42 8.47 -13.09 15.97
C ALA A 42 8.51 -13.51 14.49
N MET A 43 7.46 -14.18 13.98
CA MET A 43 7.34 -14.55 12.57
C MET A 43 7.30 -13.31 11.65
N LEU A 44 6.55 -12.28 12.03
CA LEU A 44 6.53 -11.00 11.31
C LEU A 44 7.91 -10.32 11.30
N SER A 45 8.68 -10.46 12.38
CA SER A 45 10.06 -9.97 12.45
C SER A 45 10.99 -10.71 11.46
N TYR A 46 10.79 -12.02 11.24
CA TYR A 46 11.54 -12.78 10.23
C TYR A 46 11.23 -12.35 8.80
N VAL A 47 9.98 -11.97 8.49
CA VAL A 47 9.63 -11.38 7.19
C VAL A 47 10.29 -10.01 6.99
N GLY A 48 10.57 -9.31 8.09
CA GLY A 48 11.28 -8.04 8.10
C GLY A 48 10.41 -6.83 7.74
N ASN A 49 11.08 -5.70 7.47
CA ASN A 49 10.42 -4.41 7.27
C ASN A 49 10.44 -3.90 5.82
N THR A 50 11.07 -4.63 4.90
CA THR A 50 11.20 -4.23 3.49
C THR A 50 9.84 -4.02 2.82
N LEU A 51 8.90 -4.96 3.00
CA LEU A 51 7.54 -4.85 2.44
C LEU A 51 6.77 -3.67 3.04
N ASN A 52 6.99 -3.34 4.32
CA ASN A 52 6.37 -2.18 4.95
C ASN A 52 6.88 -0.87 4.33
N ILE A 53 8.19 -0.76 4.11
CA ILE A 53 8.80 0.42 3.49
C ILE A 53 8.26 0.61 2.08
N PHE A 54 8.26 -0.44 1.25
CA PHE A 54 7.73 -0.35 -0.11
C PHE A 54 6.22 -0.09 -0.15
N SER A 55 5.45 -0.70 0.76
CA SER A 55 4.01 -0.42 0.90
C SER A 55 3.78 1.07 1.21
N LEU A 56 4.48 1.62 2.19
CA LEU A 56 4.38 3.04 2.55
C LEU A 56 4.76 3.96 1.38
N LEU A 57 5.88 3.68 0.69
CA LEU A 57 6.30 4.47 -0.46
C LEU A 57 5.27 4.40 -1.60
N SER A 58 4.74 3.21 -1.89
CA SER A 58 3.71 3.00 -2.90
C SER A 58 2.42 3.77 -2.55
N LEU A 59 2.04 3.79 -1.27
CA LEU A 59 0.89 4.56 -0.80
C LEU A 59 1.08 6.07 -1.02
N LEU A 60 2.24 6.60 -0.62
CA LEU A 60 2.57 8.01 -0.78
C LEU A 60 2.55 8.41 -2.26
N VAL A 61 3.17 7.62 -3.13
CA VAL A 61 3.16 7.85 -4.59
C VAL A 61 1.73 7.80 -5.12
N GLY A 62 0.92 6.84 -4.69
CA GLY A 62 -0.48 6.72 -5.10
C GLY A 62 -1.32 7.95 -4.75
N ILE A 63 -1.19 8.44 -3.52
CA ILE A 63 -1.87 9.67 -3.05
C ILE A 63 -1.41 10.89 -3.86
N LEU A 64 -0.10 11.03 -4.10
CA LEU A 64 0.44 12.14 -4.90
C LEU A 64 -0.12 12.14 -6.33
N TYR A 65 -0.24 10.97 -6.97
CA TYR A 65 -0.83 10.85 -8.31
C TYR A 65 -2.30 11.24 -8.35
N ILE A 66 -3.08 10.86 -7.33
CA ILE A 66 -4.49 11.25 -7.22
C ILE A 66 -4.60 12.76 -7.02
N ALA A 67 -3.85 13.32 -6.07
CA ALA A 67 -3.86 14.75 -5.77
C ALA A 67 -3.45 15.59 -7.00
N TRP A 68 -2.44 15.15 -7.75
CA TRP A 68 -2.05 15.78 -9.01
C TRP A 68 -3.18 15.72 -10.03
N GLY A 69 -3.79 14.54 -10.21
CA GLY A 69 -4.92 14.35 -11.12
C GLY A 69 -6.08 15.30 -10.81
N GLU A 70 -6.42 15.47 -9.52
CA GLU A 70 -7.46 16.38 -9.06
C GLU A 70 -7.08 17.86 -9.29
N TYR A 71 -5.83 18.22 -8.97
CA TYR A 71 -5.34 19.59 -9.14
C TYR A 71 -5.40 20.06 -10.59
N GLU A 72 -5.02 19.21 -11.55
CA GLU A 72 -5.11 19.54 -12.98
C GLU A 72 -6.54 19.69 -13.47
N GLU A 73 -7.48 18.91 -12.92
CA GLU A 73 -8.90 19.01 -13.25
C GLU A 73 -9.49 20.32 -12.73
N LEU A 74 -9.16 20.69 -11.48
CA LEU A 74 -9.56 21.97 -10.88
C LEU A 74 -8.97 23.18 -11.62
N LYS A 75 -7.68 23.11 -11.99
CA LYS A 75 -7.02 24.19 -12.75
C LYS A 75 -7.71 24.41 -14.11
N ARG A 76 -7.97 23.33 -14.86
CA ARG A 76 -8.63 23.39 -16.16
C ARG A 76 -10.03 24.00 -16.06
N LYS A 77 -10.80 23.63 -15.03
CA LYS A 77 -12.16 24.16 -14.81
C LYS A 77 -12.16 25.65 -14.55
N LYS A 78 -11.16 26.18 -13.84
CA LYS A 78 -10.99 27.62 -13.63
C LYS A 78 -10.68 28.36 -14.93
N GLU A 79 -9.79 27.82 -15.78
CA GLU A 79 -9.42 28.43 -17.07
C GLU A 79 -10.58 28.48 -18.07
N THR A 80 -11.53 27.54 -18.03
CA THR A 80 -12.70 27.54 -18.93
C THR A 80 -13.85 28.47 -18.48
N THR A 81 -13.79 29.00 -17.25
CA THR A 81 -14.87 29.83 -16.67
C THR A 81 -14.56 31.34 -16.71
N ILE A 82 -13.40 31.73 -17.23
CA ILE A 82 -12.95 33.11 -17.42
C ILE A 82 -12.99 33.42 -18.91
#